data_AF-A0A7K7PYQ1-F1
#
_entry.id   AF-A0A7K7PYQ1-F1
#
_cell.length_a   1.000
_cell.length_b   1.000
_cell.length_c   1.000
_cell.angle_alpha   90.00
_cell.angle_beta   90.00
_cell.angle_gamma   90.00
#
_symmetry.space_group_name_H-M   'P 1'
#
loop_
_entity.id
_entity.type
_entity.pdbx_description
1 polymer ?
#
loop_
_entity_poly.entity_id
_entity_poly.type
_entity_poly.pdbx_seq_one_letter_code
_entity_poly.pdbx_strand_id
1 'polypeptide(L)'
;SYGKHVQHFKVLRERNGKYFLWEEKFNSLNELVDFYRTTTIAKEQQIFLWDEDQQVPPWMGPQPRFVQAQFDFSAQEGSQLPFLRGDIIEVLGCPDPSWWQGKIYGRVGLFPRSYVHPIHK
;
A
#
# COMPACT_ATOMS: atom_id res chain seq x y z
N SER A 1 18.86 -6.39 1.38
CA SER A 1 18.19 -5.55 2.39
C SER A 1 17.92 -4.18 1.77
N TYR A 2 16.83 -4.04 1.01
CA TYR A 2 16.45 -2.78 0.37
C TYR A 2 15.08 -2.40 0.93
N GLY A 3 15.00 -1.45 1.86
CA GLY A 3 13.70 -1.07 2.44
C GLY A 3 13.71 -0.12 3.64
N LYS A 4 14.78 0.65 3.89
CA LYS A 4 14.81 1.63 5.01
C LYS A 4 15.62 2.89 4.72
N HIS A 5 15.41 3.53 3.57
CA HIS A 5 15.96 4.87 3.38
C HIS A 5 14.82 5.88 3.45
N VAL A 6 14.67 6.52 4.61
CA VAL A 6 13.83 7.72 4.73
C VAL A 6 14.56 8.82 3.95
N GLN A 7 13.97 9.25 2.85
CA GLN A 7 14.55 10.32 2.03
C GLN A 7 14.00 11.66 2.50
N HIS A 8 14.86 12.44 3.16
CA HIS A 8 14.51 13.78 3.61
C HIS A 8 14.67 14.77 2.46
N PHE A 9 13.60 15.51 2.17
CA PHE A 9 13.65 16.61 1.22
C PHE A 9 13.51 17.94 1.96
N LYS A 10 14.36 18.91 1.59
CA LYS A 10 14.37 20.22 2.25
C LYS A 10 13.38 21.14 1.57
N VAL A 11 12.34 21.55 2.30
CA VAL A 11 11.44 22.62 1.85
C VAL A 11 12.14 23.97 2.05
N LEU A 12 12.21 24.75 0.98
CA LEU A 12 12.74 26.10 0.96
C LEU A 12 11.61 27.11 0.93
N ARG A 13 11.85 28.30 1.49
CA ARG A 13 10.88 29.40 1.52
C ARG A 13 11.50 30.67 0.96
N GLU A 14 10.85 31.29 -0.03
CA GLU A 14 11.24 32.57 -0.60
C GLU A 14 10.85 33.74 0.33
N ARG A 15 11.50 34.90 0.14
CA ARG A 15 11.20 36.15 0.87
C ARG A 15 9.76 36.65 0.65
N ASN A 16 9.13 36.25 -0.46
CA ASN A 16 7.73 36.53 -0.80
C ASN A 16 6.73 35.61 -0.06
N GLY A 17 7.21 34.65 0.74
CA GLY A 17 6.37 33.72 1.49
C GLY A 17 6.06 32.39 0.80
N LYS A 18 6.49 32.18 -0.45
CA LYS A 18 6.24 30.92 -1.20
C LYS A 18 7.17 29.79 -0.76
N TYR A 19 6.67 28.55 -0.80
CA TYR A 19 7.36 27.32 -0.44
C TYR A 19 7.69 26.49 -1.69
N PHE A 20 8.84 25.85 -1.73
CA PHE A 20 9.23 25.01 -2.86
C PHE A 20 10.20 23.90 -2.42
N LEU A 21 10.18 22.78 -3.16
CA LEU A 21 11.10 21.66 -2.99
C LEU A 21 12.08 21.55 -4.17
N TRP A 22 11.57 21.82 -5.38
CA TRP A 22 12.29 21.83 -6.66
C TRP A 22 11.97 23.13 -7.41
N GLU A 23 11.68 23.07 -8.71
CA GLU A 23 11.35 24.26 -9.52
C GLU A 23 9.93 24.80 -9.24
N GLU A 24 9.04 23.95 -8.72
CA GLU A 24 7.63 24.29 -8.45
C GLU A 24 7.46 25.09 -7.15
N LYS A 25 6.71 26.20 -7.20
CA LYS A 25 6.47 27.13 -6.09
C LYS A 25 5.02 27.14 -5.64
N PHE A 26 4.79 27.01 -4.32
CA PHE A 26 3.49 26.88 -3.68
C PHE A 26 3.26 28.01 -2.66
N ASN A 27 2.01 28.36 -2.38
CA ASN A 27 1.65 29.43 -1.45
C ASN A 27 1.54 28.94 0.00
N SER A 28 1.43 27.62 0.20
CA SER A 28 1.40 26.99 1.51
C SER A 28 2.11 25.65 1.53
N LEU A 29 2.48 25.18 2.72
CA LEU A 29 3.02 23.83 2.91
C LEU A 29 2.00 22.75 2.55
N ASN A 30 0.72 22.95 2.86
CA ASN A 30 -0.35 22.03 2.49
C ASN A 30 -0.48 21.88 0.97
N GLU A 31 -0.42 22.99 0.23
CA GLU A 31 -0.48 22.98 -1.24
C GLU A 31 0.73 22.23 -1.86
N LEU A 32 1.92 22.40 -1.27
CA LEU A 32 3.11 21.63 -1.64
C LEU A 32 2.91 20.13 -1.37
N VAL A 33 2.36 19.79 -0.19
CA VAL A 33 2.09 18.39 0.18
C VAL A 33 1.09 17.75 -0.77
N ASP A 34 -0.03 18.43 -1.04
CA ASP A 34 -1.07 17.94 -1.94
C ASP A 34 -0.55 17.72 -3.37
N PHE A 35 0.31 18.61 -3.86
CA PHE A 35 0.89 18.46 -5.19
C PHE A 35 1.80 17.22 -5.29
N TYR A 36 2.66 17.01 -4.30
CA TYR A 36 3.58 15.87 -4.27
C TYR A 36 2.96 14.57 -3.73
N ARG A 37 1.66 14.56 -3.38
CA ARG A 37 0.87 13.33 -3.23
C ARG A 37 0.61 12.65 -4.57
N THR A 38 0.49 13.42 -5.66
CA THR A 38 0.16 12.90 -7.00
C THR A 38 1.27 13.08 -8.03
N THR A 39 2.24 13.94 -7.74
CA THR A 39 3.38 14.23 -8.62
C THR A 39 4.65 13.68 -7.98
N THR A 40 5.44 12.91 -8.73
CA THR A 40 6.66 12.30 -8.18
C THR A 40 7.65 13.35 -7.67
N ILE A 41 8.14 13.15 -6.46
CA ILE A 41 9.16 14.02 -5.86
C ILE A 41 10.56 13.75 -6.42
N ALA A 42 10.81 12.55 -6.97
CA ALA A 42 12.12 12.16 -7.48
C ALA A 42 12.11 11.95 -9.00
N LYS A 43 13.22 12.33 -9.64
CA LYS A 43 13.42 12.26 -11.10
C LYS A 43 13.59 10.83 -11.63
N GLU A 44 14.00 9.88 -10.80
CA GLU A 44 14.35 8.51 -11.22
C GLU A 44 13.50 7.42 -10.55
N GLN A 45 12.69 7.76 -9.54
CA GLN A 45 11.84 6.82 -8.81
C GLN A 45 10.53 7.51 -8.42
N GLN A 46 9.39 6.81 -8.57
CA GLN A 46 8.08 7.34 -8.19
C GLN A 46 7.96 7.40 -6.65
N ILE A 47 8.15 8.58 -6.08
CA ILE A 47 8.04 8.83 -4.63
C ILE A 47 6.89 9.81 -4.40
N PHE A 48 5.87 9.36 -3.66
CA PHE A 48 4.71 10.15 -3.25
C PHE A 48 4.80 10.48 -1.76
N LEU A 49 4.22 11.61 -1.33
CA LEU A 49 4.08 11.91 0.10
C LEU A 49 2.99 11.01 0.71
N TRP A 50 3.39 10.19 1.68
CA TRP A 50 2.48 9.37 2.48
C TRP A 50 2.02 10.14 3.72
N ASP A 51 0.72 10.08 4.03
CA ASP A 51 0.14 10.69 5.23
C ASP A 51 0.12 9.68 6.39
N GLU A 52 0.52 10.11 7.59
CA GLU A 52 0.68 9.25 8.78
C GLU A 52 -0.66 8.83 9.42
N ASP A 53 -1.79 9.37 8.98
CA ASP A 53 -3.14 9.09 9.57
C ASP A 53 -3.80 7.81 9.02
N GLN A 54 -3.22 7.17 8.01
CA GLN A 54 -3.67 5.86 7.54
C GLN A 54 -2.93 4.74 8.27
N GLN A 55 -3.65 3.96 9.09
CA GLN A 55 -3.19 2.76 9.81
C GLN A 55 -2.72 1.60 8.91
N VAL A 56 -2.22 1.87 7.71
CA VAL A 56 -1.64 0.89 6.79
C VAL A 56 -0.13 1.15 6.66
N PRO A 57 0.71 0.32 7.30
CA PRO A 57 2.16 0.44 7.23
C PRO A 57 2.72 0.56 5.81
N PRO A 58 3.87 1.24 5.59
CA PRO A 58 4.45 1.52 4.27
C PRO A 58 4.82 0.31 3.39
N TRP A 59 4.82 -0.90 3.96
CA TRP A 59 4.99 -2.16 3.23
C TRP A 59 3.68 -2.71 2.65
N MET A 60 2.55 -2.10 3.01
CA MET A 60 1.26 -2.27 2.36
C MET A 60 1.17 -1.24 1.23
N GLY A 61 1.76 -1.56 0.07
CA GLY A 61 1.38 -0.87 -1.17
C GLY A 61 -0.13 -1.00 -1.43
N PRO A 62 -0.67 -0.44 -2.54
CA PRO A 62 -2.08 -0.62 -2.89
C PRO A 62 -2.42 -2.12 -2.92
N GLN A 63 -3.16 -2.58 -1.90
CA GLN A 63 -3.47 -4.00 -1.78
C GLN A 63 -4.51 -4.37 -2.83
N PRO A 64 -4.34 -5.51 -3.53
CA PRO A 64 -5.32 -5.96 -4.49
C PRO A 64 -6.63 -6.28 -3.76
N ARG A 65 -7.74 -5.70 -4.21
CA ARG A 65 -9.07 -6.01 -3.64
C ARG A 65 -9.44 -7.48 -3.80
N PHE A 66 -8.97 -8.11 -4.87
CA PHE A 66 -9.23 -9.50 -5.20
C PHE A 66 -7.95 -10.24 -5.54
N VAL A 67 -7.85 -11.46 -5.04
CA VAL A 67 -6.75 -12.37 -5.34
C VAL A 67 -7.32 -13.73 -5.78
N GLN A 68 -6.61 -14.42 -6.67
CA GLN A 68 -6.96 -15.76 -7.11
C GLN A 68 -6.05 -16.79 -6.45
N ALA A 69 -6.64 -17.80 -5.83
CA ALA A 69 -5.92 -18.95 -5.31
C ALA A 69 -5.19 -19.69 -6.44
N GLN A 70 -3.87 -19.84 -6.30
CA GLN A 70 -3.02 -20.62 -7.20
C GLN A 70 -2.92 -22.08 -6.77
N PHE A 71 -3.18 -22.36 -5.50
CA PHE A 71 -3.10 -23.68 -4.88
C PHE A 71 -4.29 -23.91 -3.94
N ASP A 72 -4.56 -25.16 -3.63
CA ASP A 72 -5.54 -25.53 -2.60
C ASP A 72 -4.95 -25.25 -1.22
N PHE A 73 -5.78 -24.77 -0.30
CA PHE A 73 -5.39 -24.52 1.08
C PHE A 73 -6.46 -25.05 2.02
N SER A 74 -6.05 -25.99 2.88
CA SER A 74 -6.89 -26.56 3.94
C SER A 74 -6.62 -25.84 5.25
N ALA A 75 -7.67 -25.33 5.87
CA ALA A 75 -7.58 -24.72 7.20
C ALA A 75 -7.22 -25.78 8.24
N GLN A 76 -6.15 -25.53 8.97
CA GLN A 76 -5.69 -26.33 10.12
C GLN A 76 -6.17 -25.73 11.45
N GLU A 77 -6.47 -24.42 11.47
CA GLU A 77 -7.00 -23.69 12.63
C GLU A 77 -8.32 -23.01 12.27
N GLY A 78 -9.22 -22.80 13.24
CA GLY A 78 -10.50 -22.13 13.03
C GLY A 78 -10.39 -20.65 12.59
N SER A 79 -9.21 -20.05 12.72
CA SER A 79 -8.89 -18.70 12.24
C SER A 79 -8.58 -18.65 10.73
N GLN A 80 -8.31 -19.80 10.11
CA GLN A 80 -7.82 -19.93 8.74
C GLN A 80 -8.97 -20.07 7.73
N LEU A 81 -8.80 -19.46 6.57
CA LEU A 81 -9.76 -19.50 5.48
C LEU A 81 -9.39 -20.61 4.49
N PRO A 82 -10.11 -21.73 4.42
CA PRO A 82 -9.86 -22.74 3.39
C PRO A 82 -10.35 -22.27 2.02
N PHE A 83 -9.63 -22.61 0.96
CA PHE A 83 -9.99 -22.30 -0.43
C PHE A 83 -9.38 -23.33 -1.39
N LEU A 84 -9.93 -23.40 -2.60
CA LEU A 84 -9.44 -24.25 -3.68
C LEU A 84 -8.73 -23.42 -4.74
N ARG A 85 -7.81 -24.03 -5.48
CA ARG A 85 -7.18 -23.41 -6.64
C ARG A 85 -8.24 -22.89 -7.60
N GLY A 86 -8.07 -21.64 -8.01
CA GLY A 86 -8.98 -20.92 -8.91
C GLY A 86 -9.99 -20.04 -8.18
N ASP A 87 -10.18 -20.23 -6.88
CA ASP A 87 -11.08 -19.41 -6.07
C ASP A 87 -10.66 -17.94 -6.04
N ILE A 88 -11.65 -17.04 -6.00
CA ILE A 88 -11.44 -15.60 -5.87
C ILE A 88 -11.74 -15.18 -4.44
N ILE A 89 -10.73 -14.63 -3.78
CA ILE A 89 -10.80 -14.20 -2.39
C ILE A 89 -10.78 -12.67 -2.38
N GLU A 90 -11.74 -12.08 -1.67
CA GLU A 90 -11.76 -10.65 -1.39
C GLU A 90 -10.80 -10.35 -0.23
N VAL A 91 -9.82 -9.48 -0.44
CA VAL A 91 -8.85 -9.11 0.60
C VAL A 91 -9.47 -8.05 1.52
N LEU A 92 -9.64 -8.38 2.79
CA LEU A 92 -10.20 -7.49 3.81
C LEU A 92 -9.11 -6.72 4.57
N GLY A 93 -7.92 -7.33 4.70
CA GLY A 93 -6.80 -6.75 5.42
C GLY A 93 -5.55 -7.60 5.29
N CYS A 94 -4.41 -7.02 5.64
CA CYS A 94 -3.12 -7.69 5.58
C CYS A 94 -2.41 -7.48 6.92
N PRO A 95 -2.86 -8.11 8.02
CA PRO A 95 -2.27 -7.89 9.34
C PRO A 95 -0.75 -8.09 9.34
N ASP A 96 -0.23 -8.92 8.43
CA ASP A 96 1.19 -9.12 8.21
C ASP A 96 1.52 -9.45 6.73
N PRO A 97 2.82 -9.45 6.34
CA PRO A 97 3.24 -9.72 4.97
C PRO A 97 2.96 -11.15 4.48
N SER A 98 2.83 -12.12 5.38
CA SER A 98 2.74 -13.54 5.04
C SER A 98 1.30 -14.05 5.08
N TRP A 99 0.48 -13.52 5.98
CA TRP A 99 -0.92 -13.89 6.20
C TRP A 99 -1.83 -12.71 5.97
N TRP A 100 -2.74 -12.91 5.03
CA TRP A 100 -3.75 -11.93 4.66
C TRP A 100 -5.10 -12.39 5.18
N GLN A 101 -5.92 -11.43 5.57
CA GLN A 101 -7.30 -11.66 5.93
C GLN A 101 -8.16 -11.45 4.70
N GLY A 102 -9.03 -12.42 4.40
CA GLY A 102 -9.95 -12.29 3.29
C GLY A 102 -11.25 -12.99 3.52
N LYS A 103 -12.10 -12.88 2.49
CA LYS A 103 -13.45 -13.41 2.48
C LYS A 103 -13.70 -14.22 1.23
N ILE A 104 -14.25 -15.42 1.42
CA ILE A 104 -14.70 -16.28 0.33
C ILE A 104 -15.97 -17.03 0.76
N TYR A 105 -16.97 -17.12 -0.13
CA TYR A 105 -18.24 -17.81 0.13
C TYR A 105 -18.91 -17.41 1.47
N GLY A 106 -18.79 -16.14 1.87
CA GLY A 106 -19.32 -15.63 3.14
C GLY A 106 -18.50 -15.96 4.39
N ARG A 107 -17.44 -16.76 4.28
CA ARG A 107 -16.49 -17.02 5.37
C ARG A 107 -15.35 -16.02 5.36
N VAL A 108 -14.89 -15.63 6.54
CA VAL A 108 -13.75 -14.74 6.74
C VAL A 108 -12.68 -15.49 7.52
N GLY A 109 -11.43 -15.32 7.13
CA GLY A 109 -10.31 -15.93 7.83
C GLY A 109 -8.97 -15.54 7.22
N LEU A 110 -7.91 -16.12 7.77
CA LEU A 110 -6.54 -15.89 7.37
C LEU A 110 -6.08 -16.89 6.31
N PHE A 111 -5.34 -16.41 5.33
CA PHE A 111 -4.72 -17.24 4.31
C PHE A 111 -3.30 -16.77 3.96
N PRO A 112 -2.42 -17.69 3.53
CA PRO A 112 -1.06 -17.33 3.15
C PRO A 112 -1.04 -16.58 1.81
N ARG A 113 -0.39 -15.41 1.79
CA ARG A 113 -0.21 -14.60 0.57
C ARG A 113 0.51 -15.36 -0.54
N SER A 114 1.42 -16.26 -0.20
CA SER A 114 2.17 -17.07 -1.18
C SER A 114 1.29 -18.00 -2.00
N TYR A 115 0.06 -18.29 -1.57
CA TYR A 115 -0.87 -19.21 -2.24
C TYR A 115 -1.77 -18.53 -3.24
N VAL A 116 -1.72 -17.20 -3.33
CA VAL A 116 -2.65 -16.41 -4.15
C VAL A 116 -1.90 -15.50 -5.13
N HIS A 117 -2.57 -15.08 -6.18
CA HIS A 117 -2.09 -14.10 -7.14
C HIS A 117 -3.04 -12.89 -7.22
N PRO A 118 -2.54 -11.65 -7.17
CA PRO A 118 -3.35 -10.45 -7.37
C PRO A 118 -4.09 -10.47 -8.70
N ILE A 119 -5.37 -10.09 -8.71
CA ILE A 119 -6.12 -9.88 -9.95
C ILE A 119 -6.27 -8.38 -10.17
N HIS A 120 -5.70 -7.89 -11.27
CA HIS A 120 -5.97 -6.55 -11.79
C HIS A 120 -7.09 -6.67 -12.82
N LYS A 121 -8.23 -6.03 -12.58
CA LYS A 121 -9.28 -5.85 -13.58
C LYS A 121 -9.08 -4.53 -14.33
#